data_AF-A0A317NEX6-F1
#
_entry.id   AF-A0A317NEX6-F1
#
_cell.length_a   1.000
_cell.length_b   1.000
_cell.length_c   1.000
_cell.angle_alpha   90.00
_cell.angle_beta   90.00
_cell.angle_gamma   90.00
#
_symmetry.space_group_name_H-M   'P 1'
#
loop_
_entity.id
_entity.type
_entity.pdbx_description
1 polymer ?
#
loop_
_entity_poly.entity_id
_entity_poly.type
_entity_poly.pdbx_seq_one_letter_code
_entity_poly.pdbx_strand_id
1 'polypeptide(L)'
;MSEQRERVWVDKQSPAIFKAMSATAAEIRAAAAAAGIDRRLIELINLRVSQINGCPYCLDVHERAGTGAGLTAQEIAVLPSWRRGGPYSAAERAALGLAEAVTTLPDEEATDREYAIAREHWSEEQISVIIWIAIAIGAFNRVSILSAHPVRVRKERKMSEATPASQPTSTEPERRVVRNAEKNRYDVFYGGELAGFAEYIERDNDTDFIHTEIDGAFAGKGIGSVLARLAVEDVIARGRTITAHCPFIRGWLDKHPEYDAHVVGKGIAR
;
A
#
# COMPACT_ATOMS: atom_id res chain seq x y z
N MET A 1 1.32 36.62 13.05
CA MET A 1 0.99 35.29 12.52
C MET A 1 2.21 34.81 11.77
N SER A 2 2.98 33.89 12.34
CA SER A 2 4.28 33.49 11.81
C SER A 2 4.13 32.79 10.46
N GLU A 3 4.85 33.26 9.44
CA GLU A 3 5.18 32.48 8.24
C GLU A 3 5.64 31.09 8.68
N GLN A 4 4.81 30.07 8.50
CA GLN A 4 5.26 28.69 8.60
C GLN A 4 6.25 28.48 7.46
N ARG A 5 7.55 28.51 7.78
CA ARG A 5 8.56 27.98 6.87
C ARG A 5 8.21 26.52 6.60
N GLU A 6 7.85 26.22 5.36
CA GLU A 6 7.55 24.87 4.88
C GLU A 6 8.75 23.97 5.21
N ARG A 7 8.50 22.84 5.89
CA ARG A 7 9.59 21.91 6.23
C ARG A 7 10.17 21.34 4.94
N VAL A 8 11.46 21.00 4.96
CA VAL A 8 12.09 20.31 3.82
C VAL A 8 11.49 18.92 3.70
N TRP A 9 10.92 18.60 2.54
CA TRP A 9 10.47 17.24 2.22
C TRP A 9 11.68 16.39 1.88
N VAL A 10 12.23 15.69 2.88
CA VAL A 10 13.52 14.99 2.73
C VAL A 10 13.44 13.85 1.71
N ASP A 11 12.26 13.25 1.53
CA ASP A 11 11.98 12.25 0.50
C ASP A 11 12.00 12.85 -0.92
N LYS A 12 11.56 14.10 -1.08
CA LYS A 12 11.60 14.83 -2.38
C LYS A 12 12.95 15.43 -2.67
N GLN A 13 13.62 15.94 -1.65
CA GLN A 13 14.95 16.53 -1.79
C GLN A 13 16.01 15.46 -2.06
N SER A 14 15.83 14.25 -1.55
CA SER A 14 16.77 13.13 -1.73
C SER A 14 16.03 11.84 -2.15
N PRO A 15 15.47 11.82 -3.37
CA PRO A 15 14.59 10.74 -3.81
C PRO A 15 15.30 9.39 -3.98
N ALA A 16 16.59 9.39 -4.29
CA ALA A 16 17.39 8.17 -4.36
C ALA A 16 17.51 7.47 -3.00
N ILE A 17 17.69 8.25 -1.92
CA ILE A 17 17.77 7.73 -0.54
C ILE A 17 16.41 7.14 -0.14
N PHE A 18 15.32 7.88 -0.40
CA PHE A 18 13.98 7.40 -0.10
C PHE A 18 13.60 6.14 -0.91
N LYS A 19 14.06 6.04 -2.16
CA LYS A 19 13.89 4.85 -2.99
C LYS A 19 14.63 3.64 -2.39
N ALA A 20 15.87 3.82 -1.95
CA ALA A 20 16.63 2.75 -1.30
C ALA A 20 15.94 2.27 -0.01
N MET A 21 15.47 3.21 0.82
CA MET A 21 14.69 2.90 2.01
C MET A 21 13.37 2.16 1.70
N SER A 22 12.70 2.52 0.60
CA SER A 22 11.51 1.81 0.13
C SER A 22 11.84 0.40 -0.38
N ALA A 23 13.00 0.19 -0.99
CA ALA A 23 13.48 -1.12 -1.40
C ALA A 23 13.77 -2.00 -0.17
N THR A 24 14.39 -1.46 0.88
CA THR A 24 14.55 -2.19 2.16
C THR A 24 13.21 -2.67 2.71
N ALA A 25 12.18 -1.82 2.69
CA ALA A 25 10.84 -2.24 3.13
C ALA A 25 10.22 -3.34 2.25
N ALA A 26 10.56 -3.39 0.95
CA ALA A 26 10.13 -4.48 0.07
C ALA A 26 10.83 -5.80 0.41
N GLU A 27 12.15 -5.77 0.63
CA GLU A 27 12.92 -6.93 1.09
C GLU A 27 12.42 -7.46 2.42
N ILE A 28 12.10 -6.59 3.38
CA ILE A 28 11.53 -6.99 4.67
C ILE A 28 10.20 -7.72 4.49
N ARG A 29 9.33 -7.26 3.58
CA ARG A 29 8.07 -7.95 3.29
C ARG A 29 8.30 -9.32 2.64
N ALA A 30 9.28 -9.43 1.74
CA ALA A 30 9.63 -10.70 1.11
C ALA A 30 10.17 -11.69 2.16
N ALA A 31 11.07 -11.24 3.03
CA ALA A 31 11.59 -12.03 4.14
C ALA A 31 10.50 -12.45 5.13
N ALA A 32 9.58 -11.54 5.46
CA ALA A 32 8.42 -11.85 6.31
C ALA A 32 7.54 -12.94 5.69
N ALA A 33 7.20 -12.82 4.41
CA ALA A 33 6.42 -13.83 3.71
C ALA A 33 7.12 -15.20 3.69
N ALA A 34 8.43 -15.22 3.41
CA ALA A 34 9.24 -16.44 3.44
C ALA A 34 9.31 -17.08 4.85
N ALA A 35 9.37 -16.26 5.90
CA ALA A 35 9.38 -16.69 7.29
C ALA A 35 7.97 -17.00 7.87
N GLY A 36 6.92 -16.95 7.03
CA GLY A 36 5.54 -17.22 7.46
C GLY A 36 4.91 -16.12 8.33
N ILE A 37 5.47 -14.91 8.34
CA ILE A 37 4.90 -13.74 9.00
C ILE A 37 3.88 -13.11 8.04
N ASP A 38 2.61 -13.16 8.41
CA ASP A 38 1.54 -12.62 7.58
C ASP A 38 1.52 -11.08 7.53
N ARG A 39 0.81 -10.55 6.53
CA ARG A 39 0.70 -9.10 6.35
C ARG A 39 -0.02 -8.41 7.51
N ARG A 40 -0.95 -9.10 8.18
CA ARG A 40 -1.74 -8.55 9.29
C ARG A 40 -0.83 -8.21 10.47
N LEU A 41 0.11 -9.08 10.82
CA LEU A 41 1.10 -8.84 11.88
C LEU A 41 2.07 -7.70 11.53
N ILE A 42 2.55 -7.63 10.29
CA ILE A 42 3.39 -6.51 9.82
C ILE A 42 2.67 -5.17 10.05
N GLU A 43 1.39 -5.09 9.68
CA GLU A 43 0.62 -3.85 9.84
C GLU A 43 0.27 -3.54 11.30
N LEU A 44 0.08 -4.56 12.14
CA LEU A 44 -0.10 -4.39 13.58
C LEU A 44 1.14 -3.74 14.22
N ILE A 45 2.35 -4.20 13.85
CA ILE A 45 3.62 -3.61 14.29
C ILE A 45 3.75 -2.18 13.75
N ASN A 46 3.51 -1.96 12.45
CA ASN A 46 3.64 -0.64 11.84
C ASN A 46 2.73 0.40 12.51
N LEU A 47 1.48 0.02 12.79
CA LEU A 47 0.53 0.84 13.54
C LEU A 47 1.06 1.16 14.93
N ARG A 48 1.50 0.15 15.69
CA ARG A 48 1.95 0.36 17.06
C ARG A 48 3.17 1.27 17.15
N VAL A 49 4.18 1.03 16.32
CA VAL A 49 5.39 1.87 16.29
C VAL A 49 5.03 3.30 15.87
N SER A 50 4.14 3.47 14.89
CA SER A 50 3.68 4.79 14.45
C SER A 50 2.86 5.53 15.51
N GLN A 51 2.12 4.82 16.38
CA GLN A 51 1.41 5.40 17.53
C GLN A 51 2.41 5.95 18.55
N ILE A 52 3.46 5.18 18.87
CA ILE A 52 4.50 5.58 19.83
C ILE A 52 5.27 6.81 19.31
N ASN A 53 5.66 6.79 18.05
CA ASN A 53 6.39 7.91 17.42
C ASN A 53 5.50 9.11 17.10
N GLY A 54 4.17 8.96 17.14
CA GLY A 54 3.22 10.02 16.82
C GLY A 54 3.24 10.45 15.34
N CYS A 55 3.38 9.51 14.40
CA CYS A 55 3.36 9.83 12.95
C CYS A 55 1.92 9.76 12.36
N PRO A 56 1.20 10.90 12.17
CA PRO A 56 -0.19 10.86 11.69
C PRO A 56 -0.33 10.35 10.26
N TYR A 57 0.61 10.68 9.37
CA TYR A 57 0.63 10.16 7.99
C TYR A 57 0.80 8.64 7.95
N CYS A 58 1.73 8.12 8.75
CA CYS A 58 1.99 6.69 8.81
C CYS A 58 0.80 5.94 9.41
N LEU A 59 0.14 6.51 10.42
CA LEU A 59 -1.10 5.96 10.98
C LEU A 59 -2.21 5.89 9.92
N ASP A 60 -2.39 6.92 9.07
CA ASP A 60 -3.36 6.88 7.98
C ASP A 60 -3.05 5.79 6.94
N VAL A 61 -1.78 5.63 6.58
CA VAL A 61 -1.33 4.60 5.63
C VAL A 61 -1.54 3.19 6.17
N HIS A 62 -1.10 2.95 7.42
CA HIS A 62 -1.09 1.62 8.02
C HIS A 62 -2.45 1.20 8.59
N GLU A 63 -3.35 2.15 8.87
CA GLU A 63 -4.76 1.83 9.16
C GLU A 63 -5.44 1.21 7.92
N ARG A 64 -5.22 1.77 6.73
CA ARG A 64 -5.77 1.22 5.48
C ARG A 64 -5.18 -0.12 5.15
N ALA A 65 -3.85 -0.20 5.19
CA ALA A 65 -3.13 -1.42 4.87
C ALA A 65 -3.49 -2.54 5.86
N GLY A 66 -3.56 -2.21 7.15
CA GLY A 66 -3.99 -3.11 8.21
C GLY A 66 -5.41 -3.64 8.02
N THR A 67 -6.37 -2.74 7.76
CA THR A 67 -7.76 -3.13 7.49
C THR A 67 -7.87 -4.02 6.25
N GLY A 68 -7.12 -3.69 5.19
CA GLY A 68 -7.02 -4.51 3.98
C GLY A 68 -6.39 -5.89 4.22
N ALA A 69 -5.57 -6.02 5.26
CA ALA A 69 -4.96 -7.27 5.70
C ALA A 69 -5.78 -8.01 6.78
N GLY A 70 -6.97 -7.53 7.12
CA GLY A 70 -7.88 -8.18 8.06
C GLY A 70 -7.80 -7.71 9.51
N LEU A 71 -7.11 -6.59 9.81
CA LEU A 71 -7.28 -5.93 11.12
C LEU A 71 -8.67 -5.30 11.22
N THR A 72 -9.32 -5.54 12.34
CA THR A 72 -10.62 -4.97 12.68
C THR A 72 -10.47 -3.57 13.27
N ALA A 73 -11.53 -2.77 13.17
CA ALA A 73 -11.59 -1.46 13.83
C ALA A 73 -11.38 -1.57 15.36
N GLN A 74 -11.87 -2.65 15.98
CA GLN A 74 -11.68 -2.91 17.40
C GLN A 74 -10.20 -3.15 17.74
N GLU A 75 -9.52 -4.02 16.99
CA GLU A 75 -8.09 -4.29 17.16
C GLU A 75 -7.26 -3.01 17.00
N ILE A 76 -7.57 -2.16 16.03
CA ILE A 76 -6.81 -0.91 15.84
C ILE A 76 -7.06 0.07 16.99
N ALA A 77 -8.31 0.20 17.44
CA ALA A 77 -8.71 1.14 18.48
C ALA A 77 -8.07 0.84 19.85
N VAL A 78 -7.94 -0.44 20.21
CA VAL A 78 -7.40 -0.84 21.52
C VAL A 78 -5.90 -1.09 21.53
N LEU A 79 -5.24 -1.03 20.35
CA LEU A 79 -3.80 -1.28 20.19
C LEU A 79 -2.92 -0.44 21.12
N PRO A 80 -3.19 0.85 21.40
CA PRO A 80 -2.38 1.62 22.33
C PRO A 80 -2.30 1.03 23.75
N SER A 81 -3.26 0.20 24.12
CA SER A 81 -3.39 -0.42 25.45
C SER A 81 -3.21 -1.94 25.43
N TRP A 82 -2.60 -2.51 24.39
CA TRP A 82 -2.47 -3.96 24.20
C TRP A 82 -1.88 -4.71 25.41
N ARG A 83 -0.95 -4.10 26.15
CA ARG A 83 -0.36 -4.69 27.37
C ARG A 83 -1.37 -4.94 28.49
N ARG A 84 -2.50 -4.21 28.49
CA ARG A 84 -3.58 -4.34 29.49
C ARG A 84 -4.65 -5.36 29.09
N GLY A 85 -4.71 -5.79 27.83
CA GLY A 85 -5.75 -6.70 27.33
C GLY A 85 -5.98 -6.55 25.83
N GLY A 86 -7.09 -7.08 25.32
CA GLY A 86 -7.47 -6.98 23.91
C GLY A 86 -7.29 -8.27 23.09
N PRO A 87 -7.82 -8.29 21.86
CA PRO A 87 -7.96 -9.49 21.03
C PRO A 87 -6.65 -9.88 20.31
N TYR A 88 -5.53 -9.88 21.03
CA TYR A 88 -4.22 -10.28 20.50
C TYR A 88 -3.77 -11.59 21.13
N SER A 89 -3.31 -12.51 20.29
CA SER A 89 -2.66 -13.76 20.67
C SER A 89 -1.35 -13.53 21.43
N ALA A 90 -0.84 -14.58 22.08
CA ALA A 90 0.45 -14.52 22.78
C ALA A 90 1.61 -14.19 21.83
N ALA A 91 1.61 -14.77 20.61
CA ALA A 91 2.62 -14.51 19.60
C ALA A 91 2.61 -13.04 19.13
N GLU A 92 1.41 -12.46 18.87
CA GLU A 92 1.28 -11.04 18.52
C GLU A 92 1.74 -10.12 19.66
N ARG A 93 1.41 -10.46 20.90
CA ARG A 93 1.86 -9.72 22.09
C ARG A 93 3.38 -9.72 22.21
N ALA A 94 4.01 -10.86 21.96
CA ALA A 94 5.47 -10.98 21.97
C ALA A 94 6.12 -10.14 20.86
N ALA A 95 5.54 -10.14 19.64
CA ALA A 95 6.02 -9.31 18.54
C ALA A 95 5.83 -7.81 18.83
N LEU A 96 4.71 -7.42 19.44
CA LEU A 96 4.45 -6.04 19.86
C LEU A 96 5.43 -5.58 20.94
N GLY A 97 5.69 -6.42 21.95
CA GLY A 97 6.68 -6.14 22.99
C GLY A 97 8.08 -5.88 22.44
N LEU A 98 8.54 -6.75 21.54
CA LEU A 98 9.81 -6.60 20.84
C LEU A 98 9.84 -5.33 19.97
N ALA A 99 8.77 -5.02 19.24
CA ALA A 99 8.68 -3.82 18.43
C ALA A 99 8.69 -2.53 19.26
N GLU A 100 8.06 -2.52 20.44
CA GLU A 100 8.15 -1.41 21.38
C GLU A 100 9.59 -1.22 21.87
N ALA A 101 10.28 -2.30 22.25
CA ALA A 101 11.67 -2.23 22.71
C ALA A 101 12.61 -1.64 21.63
N VAL A 102 12.46 -2.07 20.37
CA VAL A 102 13.19 -1.50 19.22
C VAL A 102 12.90 0.00 19.05
N THR A 103 11.68 0.43 19.37
CA THR A 103 11.24 1.82 19.17
C THR A 103 11.71 2.73 20.29
N THR A 104 11.58 2.30 21.54
CA THR A 104 11.86 3.13 22.73
C THR A 104 13.29 2.99 23.23
N LEU A 105 14.00 1.92 22.84
CA LEU A 105 15.36 1.59 23.29
C LEU A 105 15.48 1.66 24.82
N PRO A 106 14.75 0.81 25.57
CA PRO A 106 14.85 0.77 27.03
C PRO A 106 16.22 0.23 27.47
N ASP A 107 16.42 0.08 28.79
CA ASP A 107 17.63 -0.56 29.31
C ASP A 107 17.79 -2.03 28.84
N GLU A 108 18.99 -2.58 29.06
CA GLU A 108 19.35 -3.94 28.63
C GLU A 108 18.46 -5.00 29.29
N GLU A 109 18.13 -4.86 30.58
CA GLU A 109 17.29 -5.83 31.30
C GLU A 109 15.88 -5.90 30.71
N ALA A 110 15.27 -4.74 30.42
CA ALA A 110 13.98 -4.68 29.77
C ALA A 110 14.03 -5.22 28.34
N THR A 111 15.11 -4.95 27.61
CA THR A 111 15.32 -5.47 26.25
C THR A 111 15.44 -6.99 26.26
N ASP A 112 16.27 -7.56 27.14
CA ASP A 112 16.47 -9.00 27.28
C ASP A 112 15.17 -9.73 27.65
N ARG A 113 14.33 -9.10 28.47
CA ARG A 113 13.01 -9.64 28.82
C ARG A 113 12.09 -9.76 27.60
N GLU A 114 12.03 -8.73 26.76
CA GLU A 114 11.21 -8.77 25.54
C GLU A 114 11.76 -9.78 24.53
N TYR A 115 13.08 -9.95 24.43
CA TYR A 115 13.71 -11.02 23.65
C TYR A 115 13.37 -12.42 24.18
N ALA A 116 13.39 -12.62 25.51
CA ALA A 116 13.03 -13.90 26.11
C ALA A 116 11.58 -14.28 25.78
N ILE A 117 10.64 -13.35 25.93
CA ILE A 117 9.23 -13.54 25.58
C ILE A 117 9.08 -13.81 24.08
N ALA A 118 9.81 -13.09 23.21
CA ALA A 118 9.76 -13.33 21.77
C ALA A 118 10.21 -14.75 21.38
N ARG A 119 11.26 -15.28 22.03
CA ARG A 119 11.78 -16.63 21.76
C ARG A 119 10.82 -17.76 22.13
N GLU A 120 9.81 -17.50 22.96
CA GLU A 120 8.77 -18.49 23.27
C GLU A 120 7.81 -18.72 22.09
N HIS A 121 7.75 -17.78 21.14
CA HIS A 121 6.76 -17.79 20.05
C HIS A 121 7.35 -17.70 18.65
N TRP A 122 8.56 -17.18 18.52
CA TRP A 122 9.18 -16.83 17.23
C TRP A 122 10.58 -17.42 17.12
N SER A 123 10.93 -17.91 15.92
CA SER A 123 12.30 -18.32 15.60
C SER A 123 13.25 -17.12 15.55
N GLU A 124 14.57 -17.36 15.61
CA GLU A 124 15.55 -16.27 15.48
C GLU A 124 15.43 -15.51 14.15
N GLU A 125 15.09 -16.22 13.07
CA GLU A 125 14.80 -15.63 11.75
C GLU A 125 13.58 -14.69 11.83
N GLN A 126 12.48 -15.15 12.44
CA GLN A 126 11.26 -14.35 12.59
C GLN A 126 11.48 -13.15 13.51
N ILE A 127 12.21 -13.31 14.61
CA ILE A 127 12.60 -12.23 15.53
C ILE A 127 13.40 -11.16 14.77
N SER A 128 14.39 -11.56 13.96
CA SER A 128 15.16 -10.65 13.12
C SER A 128 14.26 -9.84 12.19
N VAL A 129 13.31 -10.50 11.51
CA VAL A 129 12.36 -9.83 10.61
C VAL A 129 11.44 -8.87 11.38
N ILE A 130 10.92 -9.25 12.55
CA ILE A 130 10.10 -8.37 13.41
C ILE A 130 10.85 -7.10 13.79
N ILE A 131 12.12 -7.23 14.17
CA ILE A 131 12.99 -6.09 14.48
C ILE A 131 13.16 -5.20 13.25
N TRP A 132 13.45 -5.78 12.08
CA TRP A 132 13.59 -5.03 10.84
C TRP A 132 12.30 -4.29 10.44
N ILE A 133 11.12 -4.89 10.65
CA ILE A 133 9.84 -4.22 10.45
C ILE A 133 9.76 -2.95 11.32
N ALA A 134 10.03 -3.09 12.62
CA ALA A 134 9.98 -1.97 13.57
C ALA A 134 11.02 -0.87 13.26
N ILE A 135 12.25 -1.24 12.88
CA ILE A 135 13.30 -0.31 12.43
C ILE A 135 12.83 0.46 11.19
N ALA A 136 12.33 -0.25 10.18
CA ALA A 136 11.93 0.35 8.91
C ALA A 136 10.80 1.37 9.10
N ILE A 137 9.72 0.99 9.79
CA ILE A 137 8.62 1.93 10.05
C ILE A 137 9.07 3.09 10.93
N GLY A 138 9.94 2.85 11.92
CA GLY A 138 10.55 3.91 12.72
C GLY A 138 11.32 4.93 11.86
N ALA A 139 12.03 4.49 10.83
CA ALA A 139 12.67 5.37 9.87
C ALA A 139 11.64 6.15 9.02
N PHE A 140 10.57 5.50 8.52
CA PHE A 140 9.51 6.19 7.75
C PHE A 140 8.78 7.24 8.60
N ASN A 141 8.55 6.94 9.89
CA ASN A 141 7.98 7.90 10.83
C ASN A 141 8.85 9.16 10.92
N ARG A 142 10.19 9.01 11.05
CA ARG A 142 11.12 10.15 11.11
C ARG A 142 11.10 10.99 9.84
N VAL A 143 11.15 10.35 8.66
CA VAL A 143 11.03 11.03 7.35
C VAL A 143 9.73 11.83 7.30
N SER A 144 8.62 11.21 7.67
CA SER A 144 7.30 11.81 7.52
C SER A 144 7.03 12.94 8.50
N ILE A 145 7.45 12.77 9.76
CA ILE A 145 7.30 13.79 10.80
C ILE A 145 8.15 15.01 10.43
N LEU A 146 9.42 14.82 10.08
CA LEU A 146 10.31 15.94 9.76
C LEU A 146 9.99 16.61 8.42
N SER A 147 9.31 15.92 7.49
CA SER A 147 8.78 16.51 6.25
C SER A 147 7.40 17.13 6.41
N ALA A 148 6.77 17.04 7.60
CA ALA A 148 5.40 17.49 7.85
C ALA A 148 4.39 16.99 6.80
N HIS A 149 4.48 15.72 6.40
CA HIS A 149 3.55 15.18 5.41
C HIS A 149 2.09 15.31 5.87
N PRO A 150 1.20 15.86 5.03
CA PRO A 150 -0.18 16.12 5.41
C PRO A 150 -1.00 14.82 5.42
N VAL A 151 -1.90 14.69 6.40
CA VAL A 151 -2.98 13.70 6.35
C VAL A 151 -4.18 14.33 5.67
N ARG A 152 -4.59 13.76 4.54
CA ARG A 152 -5.79 14.22 3.82
C ARG A 152 -7.02 13.63 4.48
N VAL A 153 -7.95 14.48 4.90
CA VAL A 153 -9.27 14.06 5.38
C VAL A 153 -9.94 13.23 4.29
N ARG A 154 -10.35 12.02 4.63
CA ARG A 154 -11.05 11.13 3.71
C ARG A 154 -12.48 11.61 3.58
N LYS A 155 -13.01 11.63 2.36
CA LYS A 155 -14.46 11.74 2.17
C LYS A 155 -15.07 10.48 2.75
N GLU A 156 -16.08 10.63 3.61
CA GLU A 156 -16.85 9.50 4.11
C GLU A 156 -17.36 8.69 2.91
N ARG A 157 -16.97 7.42 2.85
CA ARG A 157 -17.63 6.49 1.94
C ARG A 157 -19.02 6.32 2.52
N LYS A 158 -20.05 6.92 1.90
CA LYS A 158 -21.44 6.61 2.27
C LYS A 158 -21.54 5.09 2.35
N MET A 159 -21.75 4.57 3.56
CA MET A 159 -22.18 3.19 3.73
C MET A 159 -23.49 3.12 2.99
N SER A 160 -23.49 2.53 1.79
CA SER A 160 -24.76 2.08 1.23
C SER A 160 -25.23 1.01 2.20
N GLU A 161 -26.28 1.32 2.96
CA GLU A 161 -27.09 0.28 3.60
C GLU A 161 -27.33 -0.78 2.54
N ALA A 162 -27.10 -2.04 2.90
CA ALA A 162 -27.46 -3.18 2.07
C ALA A 162 -28.98 -3.17 1.90
N THR A 163 -29.44 -2.40 0.92
CA THR A 163 -30.81 -2.41 0.42
C THR A 163 -30.91 -3.61 -0.52
N PRO A 164 -31.96 -4.44 -0.44
CA PRO A 164 -32.11 -5.58 -1.33
C PRO A 164 -32.08 -5.08 -2.77
N ALA A 165 -31.46 -5.86 -3.64
CA ALA A 165 -31.21 -5.54 -5.05
C ALA A 165 -32.40 -4.81 -5.71
N SER A 166 -32.27 -3.50 -5.85
CA SER A 166 -33.08 -2.69 -6.76
C SER A 166 -32.18 -2.23 -7.89
N GLN A 167 -32.62 -2.51 -9.12
CA GLN A 167 -31.92 -2.29 -10.38
C GLN A 167 -31.33 -0.87 -10.51
N PRO A 168 -30.17 -0.70 -11.17
CA PRO A 168 -29.50 0.59 -11.27
C PRO A 168 -30.22 1.48 -12.29
N THR A 169 -30.80 2.58 -11.82
CA THR A 169 -31.00 3.78 -12.64
C THR A 169 -29.81 4.71 -12.40
N SER A 170 -28.80 4.65 -13.26
CA SER A 170 -27.55 5.40 -13.15
C SER A 170 -27.71 6.84 -13.64
N THR A 171 -27.53 7.82 -12.74
CA THR A 171 -27.29 9.23 -13.09
C THR A 171 -25.81 9.58 -13.16
N GLU A 172 -24.89 8.63 -12.98
CA GLU A 172 -23.46 8.87 -13.25
C GLU A 172 -23.18 8.82 -14.76
N PRO A 173 -22.37 9.75 -15.30
CA PRO A 173 -21.94 9.70 -16.69
C PRO A 173 -21.24 8.38 -17.00
N GLU A 174 -21.59 7.79 -18.15
CA GLU A 174 -21.03 6.54 -18.62
C GLU A 174 -19.50 6.62 -18.72
N ARG A 175 -18.83 5.59 -18.22
CA ARG A 175 -17.37 5.40 -18.31
C ARG A 175 -17.11 4.29 -19.31
N ARG A 176 -16.53 4.64 -20.46
CA ARG A 176 -16.32 3.70 -21.56
C ARG A 176 -14.85 3.68 -21.93
N VAL A 177 -14.23 2.50 -21.95
CA VAL A 177 -12.84 2.32 -22.41
C VAL A 177 -12.88 1.63 -23.76
N VAL A 178 -12.14 2.15 -24.73
CA VAL A 178 -12.05 1.59 -26.09
C VAL A 178 -10.61 1.42 -26.50
N ARG A 179 -10.27 0.23 -27.00
CA ARG A 179 -8.98 0.00 -27.65
C ARG A 179 -8.94 0.70 -29.01
N ASN A 180 -8.04 1.65 -29.15
CA ASN A 180 -7.75 2.36 -30.39
C ASN A 180 -6.48 1.78 -31.02
N ALA A 181 -6.67 0.77 -31.87
CA ALA A 181 -5.57 0.03 -32.49
C ALA A 181 -4.70 0.92 -33.39
N GLU A 182 -5.31 1.88 -34.09
CA GLU A 182 -4.61 2.79 -35.00
C GLU A 182 -3.65 3.73 -34.26
N LYS A 183 -3.99 4.08 -32.99
CA LYS A 183 -3.18 4.96 -32.14
C LYS A 183 -2.37 4.21 -31.08
N ASN A 184 -2.39 2.87 -31.10
CA ASN A 184 -1.73 2.02 -30.09
C ASN A 184 -2.03 2.43 -28.65
N ARG A 185 -3.31 2.68 -28.34
CA ARG A 185 -3.72 3.10 -26.99
C ARG A 185 -5.14 2.68 -26.64
N TYR A 186 -5.46 2.67 -25.37
CA TYR A 186 -6.84 2.60 -24.88
C TYR A 186 -7.31 4.00 -24.54
N ASP A 187 -8.40 4.45 -25.16
CA ASP A 187 -9.05 5.72 -24.87
C ASP A 187 -10.12 5.51 -23.78
N VAL A 188 -10.13 6.33 -22.73
CA VAL A 188 -11.22 6.35 -21.74
C VAL A 188 -12.09 7.57 -21.91
N PHE A 189 -13.40 7.35 -21.98
CA PHE A 189 -14.42 8.37 -22.12
C PHE A 189 -15.23 8.51 -20.83
N TYR A 190 -15.61 9.74 -20.50
CA TYR A 190 -16.48 10.08 -19.38
C TYR A 190 -17.60 10.99 -19.88
N GLY A 191 -18.85 10.50 -19.87
CA GLY A 191 -19.99 11.29 -20.38
C GLY A 191 -19.87 11.65 -21.88
N GLY A 192 -19.19 10.80 -22.66
CA GLY A 192 -18.96 11.01 -24.09
C GLY A 192 -17.68 11.78 -24.43
N GLU A 193 -17.06 12.46 -23.48
CA GLU A 193 -15.80 13.20 -23.68
C GLU A 193 -14.58 12.32 -23.43
N LEU A 194 -13.51 12.51 -24.22
CA LEU A 194 -12.25 11.80 -24.01
C LEU A 194 -11.58 12.32 -22.74
N ALA A 195 -11.50 11.47 -21.72
CA ALA A 195 -11.00 11.81 -20.39
C ALA A 195 -9.52 11.41 -20.18
N GLY A 196 -8.96 10.59 -21.07
CA GLY A 196 -7.56 10.17 -21.00
C GLY A 196 -7.27 8.94 -21.85
N PHE A 197 -6.06 8.42 -21.73
CA PHE A 197 -5.63 7.24 -22.48
C PHE A 197 -4.50 6.47 -21.80
N ALA A 198 -4.34 5.19 -22.18
CA ALA A 198 -3.19 4.36 -21.84
C ALA A 198 -2.53 3.87 -23.13
N GLU A 199 -1.31 4.33 -23.39
CA GLU A 199 -0.52 3.92 -24.55
C GLU A 199 0.16 2.59 -24.31
N TYR A 200 0.24 1.80 -25.38
CA TYR A 200 0.91 0.52 -25.38
C TYR A 200 1.79 0.33 -26.63
N ILE A 201 2.72 -0.62 -26.54
CA ILE A 201 3.42 -1.19 -27.70
C ILE A 201 3.14 -2.69 -27.70
N GLU A 202 2.83 -3.26 -28.85
CA GLU A 202 2.69 -4.71 -29.00
C GLU A 202 3.93 -5.29 -29.67
N ARG A 203 4.53 -6.30 -29.05
CA ARG A 203 5.70 -7.03 -29.56
C ARG A 203 5.48 -8.51 -29.28
N ASP A 204 5.62 -9.35 -30.31
CA ASP A 204 5.36 -10.79 -30.19
C ASP A 204 4.02 -11.06 -29.48
N ASN A 205 4.05 -11.71 -28.32
CA ASN A 205 2.87 -12.01 -27.49
C ASN A 205 2.64 -11.01 -26.35
N ASP A 206 3.35 -9.88 -26.33
CA ASP A 206 3.35 -8.93 -25.22
C ASP A 206 2.59 -7.66 -25.57
N THR A 207 2.01 -7.05 -24.54
CA THR A 207 1.53 -5.68 -24.56
C THR A 207 2.26 -4.89 -23.48
N ASP A 208 3.11 -3.98 -23.93
CA ASP A 208 3.95 -3.10 -23.12
C ASP A 208 3.19 -1.80 -22.85
N PHE A 209 2.67 -1.59 -21.65
CA PHE A 209 2.08 -0.30 -21.27
C PHE A 209 3.20 0.70 -20.98
N ILE A 210 3.29 1.75 -21.79
CA ILE A 210 4.40 2.71 -21.75
C ILE A 210 4.04 4.03 -21.08
N HIS A 211 2.80 4.49 -21.25
CA HIS A 211 2.35 5.78 -20.71
C HIS A 211 0.86 5.78 -20.40
N THR A 212 0.44 6.58 -19.44
CA THR A 212 -0.97 6.76 -19.09
C THR A 212 -1.19 8.20 -18.66
N GLU A 213 -2.18 8.82 -19.27
CA GLU A 213 -2.54 10.22 -19.02
C GLU A 213 -4.05 10.31 -18.78
N ILE A 214 -4.44 11.03 -17.74
CA ILE A 214 -5.83 11.42 -17.48
C ILE A 214 -5.83 12.94 -17.47
N ASP A 215 -6.72 13.53 -18.26
CA ASP A 215 -6.88 14.98 -18.30
C ASP A 215 -7.27 15.48 -16.90
N GLY A 216 -6.61 16.58 -16.48
CA GLY A 216 -6.80 17.19 -15.17
C GLY A 216 -8.25 17.54 -14.83
N ALA A 217 -9.07 17.88 -15.84
CA ALA A 217 -10.52 18.12 -15.68
C ALA A 217 -11.28 16.89 -15.15
N PHE A 218 -10.69 15.71 -15.30
CA PHE A 218 -11.24 14.41 -14.93
C PHE A 218 -10.52 13.78 -13.73
N ALA A 219 -9.53 14.46 -13.15
CA ALA A 219 -8.77 13.98 -12.00
C ALA A 219 -9.66 13.71 -10.78
N GLY A 220 -9.33 12.67 -10.01
CA GLY A 220 -10.05 12.30 -8.79
C GLY A 220 -11.41 11.61 -8.99
N LYS A 221 -11.84 11.38 -10.24
CA LYS A 221 -13.10 10.68 -10.56
C LYS A 221 -12.95 9.15 -10.69
N GLY A 222 -11.77 8.60 -10.37
CA GLY A 222 -11.48 7.16 -10.47
C GLY A 222 -11.31 6.63 -11.91
N ILE A 223 -11.28 7.52 -12.90
CA ILE A 223 -11.22 7.18 -14.33
C ILE A 223 -9.94 6.41 -14.68
N GLY A 224 -8.78 6.83 -14.13
CA GLY A 224 -7.52 6.12 -14.36
C GLY A 224 -7.55 4.66 -13.89
N SER A 225 -8.20 4.36 -12.77
CA SER A 225 -8.34 2.97 -12.28
C SER A 225 -9.27 2.13 -13.16
N VAL A 226 -10.33 2.73 -13.71
CA VAL A 226 -11.22 2.05 -14.67
C VAL A 226 -10.49 1.78 -15.98
N LEU A 227 -9.74 2.76 -16.48
CA LEU A 227 -8.89 2.61 -17.66
C LEU A 227 -7.88 1.48 -17.49
N ALA A 228 -7.11 1.48 -16.38
CA ALA A 228 -6.11 0.45 -16.12
C ALA A 228 -6.74 -0.95 -16.06
N ARG A 229 -7.84 -1.10 -15.31
CA ARG A 229 -8.54 -2.38 -15.18
C ARG A 229 -9.01 -2.93 -16.53
N LEU A 230 -9.76 -2.14 -17.29
CA LEU A 230 -10.34 -2.58 -18.55
C LEU A 230 -9.29 -2.81 -19.63
N ALA A 231 -8.20 -2.02 -19.64
CA ALA A 231 -7.08 -2.26 -20.54
C ALA A 231 -6.34 -3.57 -20.21
N VAL A 232 -6.11 -3.85 -18.92
CA VAL A 232 -5.47 -5.09 -18.47
C VAL A 232 -6.35 -6.30 -18.78
N GLU A 233 -7.65 -6.23 -18.47
CA GLU A 233 -8.62 -7.29 -18.77
C GLU A 233 -8.69 -7.59 -20.28
N ASP A 234 -8.65 -6.57 -21.14
CA ASP A 234 -8.61 -6.77 -22.60
C ASP A 234 -7.32 -7.47 -23.07
N VAL A 235 -6.15 -7.10 -22.54
CA VAL A 235 -4.89 -7.77 -22.86
C VAL A 235 -4.95 -9.25 -22.49
N ILE A 236 -5.48 -9.57 -21.31
CA ILE A 236 -5.66 -10.95 -20.82
C ILE A 236 -6.66 -11.71 -21.70
N ALA A 237 -7.79 -11.10 -22.04
CA ALA A 237 -8.79 -11.70 -22.92
C ALA A 237 -8.24 -12.02 -24.32
N ARG A 238 -7.25 -11.25 -24.79
CA ARG A 238 -6.52 -11.48 -26.04
C ARG A 238 -5.38 -12.49 -25.91
N GLY A 239 -5.20 -13.12 -24.75
CA GLY A 239 -4.16 -14.12 -24.50
C GLY A 239 -2.74 -13.58 -24.53
N ARG A 240 -2.57 -12.26 -24.35
CA ARG A 240 -1.28 -11.58 -24.37
C ARG A 240 -0.75 -11.40 -22.94
N THR A 241 0.57 -11.27 -22.81
CA THR A 241 1.22 -10.98 -21.53
C THR A 241 1.45 -9.49 -21.37
N ILE A 242 1.53 -9.04 -20.11
CA ILE A 242 1.60 -7.61 -19.77
C ILE A 242 3.00 -7.26 -19.29
N THR A 243 3.57 -6.20 -19.86
CA THR A 243 4.76 -5.53 -19.32
C THR A 243 4.41 -4.09 -18.95
N ALA A 244 4.58 -3.72 -17.68
CA ALA A 244 4.18 -2.39 -17.18
C ALA A 244 5.40 -1.47 -17.04
N HIS A 245 5.78 -0.75 -18.11
CA HIS A 245 6.78 0.32 -18.05
C HIS A 245 6.22 1.61 -17.45
N CYS A 246 4.95 1.91 -17.72
CA CYS A 246 4.23 3.03 -17.15
C CYS A 246 4.15 2.91 -15.60
N PRO A 247 4.63 3.91 -14.83
CA PRO A 247 4.55 3.90 -13.37
C PRO A 247 3.12 3.82 -12.84
N PHE A 248 2.15 4.40 -13.55
CA PHE A 248 0.74 4.36 -13.16
C PHE A 248 0.17 2.94 -13.26
N ILE A 249 0.33 2.29 -14.42
CA ILE A 249 -0.14 0.91 -14.62
C ILE A 249 0.59 -0.06 -13.69
N ARG A 250 1.91 0.12 -13.51
CA ARG A 250 2.69 -0.68 -12.56
C ARG A 250 2.15 -0.53 -11.13
N GLY A 251 2.01 0.71 -10.64
CA GLY A 251 1.49 0.97 -9.31
C GLY A 251 0.01 0.59 -9.14
N TRP A 252 -0.74 0.48 -10.24
CA TRP A 252 -2.08 -0.09 -10.24
C TRP A 252 -2.01 -1.62 -10.09
N LEU A 253 -1.21 -2.32 -10.90
CA LEU A 253 -1.01 -3.77 -10.83
C LEU A 253 -0.43 -4.21 -9.48
N ASP A 254 0.42 -3.40 -8.83
CA ASP A 254 0.91 -3.68 -7.47
C ASP A 254 -0.18 -3.75 -6.40
N LYS A 255 -1.35 -3.17 -6.68
CA LYS A 255 -2.52 -3.20 -5.80
C LYS A 255 -3.55 -4.26 -6.22
N HIS A 256 -3.33 -4.95 -7.33
CA HIS A 256 -4.25 -5.93 -7.91
C HIS A 256 -3.49 -7.22 -8.24
N PRO A 257 -3.02 -7.96 -7.22
CA PRO A 257 -2.20 -9.17 -7.40
C PRO A 257 -2.94 -10.30 -8.13
N GLU A 258 -4.27 -10.24 -8.24
CA GLU A 258 -5.08 -11.17 -9.03
C GLU A 258 -4.66 -11.24 -10.51
N TYR A 259 -3.96 -10.21 -11.02
CA TYR A 259 -3.47 -10.18 -12.40
C TYR A 259 -2.01 -10.64 -12.54
N ASP A 260 -1.30 -10.94 -11.44
CA ASP A 260 0.16 -11.16 -11.46
C ASP A 260 0.56 -12.32 -12.40
N ALA A 261 -0.27 -13.36 -12.54
CA ALA A 261 -0.07 -14.48 -13.45
C ALA A 261 0.05 -14.09 -14.93
N HIS A 262 -0.38 -12.88 -15.30
CA HIS A 262 -0.33 -12.36 -16.66
C HIS A 262 0.78 -11.31 -16.86
N VAL A 263 1.55 -10.98 -15.82
CA VAL A 263 2.50 -9.87 -15.80
C VAL A 263 3.94 -10.38 -15.79
N VAL A 264 4.73 -9.91 -16.76
CA VAL A 264 6.17 -10.18 -16.85
C VAL A 264 6.90 -9.55 -15.66
N GLY A 265 7.75 -10.35 -15.01
CA GLY A 265 8.47 -9.94 -13.80
C GLY A 265 7.65 -10.07 -12.51
N LYS A 266 6.42 -10.58 -12.58
CA LYS A 266 5.62 -11.00 -11.42
C LYS A 266 5.31 -12.49 -11.48
N GLY A 267 4.19 -12.88 -12.10
CA GLY A 267 3.79 -14.27 -12.26
C GLY A 267 4.33 -14.93 -13.53
N ILE A 268 4.86 -14.14 -14.47
CA ILE A 268 5.56 -14.65 -15.66
C ILE A 268 7.06 -14.34 -15.52
N ALA A 269 7.86 -15.38 -15.31
CA ALA A 269 9.31 -15.29 -15.37
C ALA A 269 9.76 -15.24 -16.85
N ARG A 270 10.48 -14.18 -17.22
CA ARG A 270 11.16 -14.04 -18.52
C ARG A 270 12.58 -13.56 -18.31
#